data_AF-A0A956ILC4-F1
#
_entry.id   AF-A0A956ILC4-F1
#
_cell.length_a   1.000
_cell.length_b   1.000
_cell.length_c   1.000
_cell.angle_alpha   90.00
_cell.angle_beta   90.00
_cell.angle_gamma   90.00
#
_symmetry.space_group_name_H-M   'P 1'
#
loop_
_entity.id
_entity.type
_entity.pdbx_description
1 polymer ?
#
loop_
_entity_poly.entity_id
_entity_poly.type
_entity_poly.pdbx_seq_one_letter_code
_entity_poly.pdbx_strand_id
1 'polypeptide(L)'
;MTPLFVSFVCDFCDGLASDASCDRGFVVWRNRPTPAEEYVFRTRKDAERWRVARSLEECSVLEVRSPYPFRWRTSSGTVRDIQMADSLVSIWPDHRFASAPNHAFLVDAAA
;
A
#
# COMPACT_ATOMS: atom_id res chain seq x y z
N MET A 1 -24.66 -34.38 -18.75
CA MET A 1 -23.46 -33.50 -18.71
C MET A 1 -23.53 -32.72 -17.42
N THR A 2 -22.65 -33.01 -16.47
CA THR A 2 -22.59 -32.34 -15.17
C THR A 2 -21.68 -31.12 -15.32
N PRO A 3 -22.14 -29.89 -15.02
CA PRO A 3 -21.26 -28.72 -15.06
C PRO A 3 -20.27 -28.82 -13.89
N LEU A 4 -18.99 -29.03 -14.20
CA LEU A 4 -17.92 -28.90 -13.23
C LEU A 4 -17.62 -27.41 -13.08
N PHE A 5 -18.08 -26.81 -11.98
CA PHE A 5 -17.65 -25.48 -11.58
C PHE A 5 -16.20 -25.58 -11.10
N VAL A 6 -15.26 -25.18 -11.96
CA VAL A 6 -13.84 -25.08 -11.59
C VAL A 6 -13.60 -23.62 -11.20
N SER A 7 -13.59 -23.32 -9.90
CA SER A 7 -13.11 -22.04 -9.38
C SER A 7 -11.61 -22.15 -9.13
N PHE A 8 -10.82 -21.35 -9.85
CA PHE A 8 -9.41 -21.14 -9.52
C PHE A 8 -9.34 -19.96 -8.54
N VAL A 9 -9.06 -20.26 -7.27
CA VAL A 9 -8.72 -19.27 -6.26
C VAL A 9 -7.19 -19.25 -6.19
N CYS A 10 -6.54 -18.09 -6.29
CA CYS A 10 -5.10 -18.03 -6.07
C CYS A 10 -4.80 -18.20 -4.58
N ASP A 11 -3.63 -18.75 -4.25
CA ASP A 11 -3.18 -18.93 -2.86
C ASP A 11 -3.20 -17.63 -2.03
N PHE A 12 -3.19 -16.47 -2.71
CA PHE A 12 -3.32 -15.14 -2.13
C PHE A 12 -4.76 -14.81 -1.68
N CYS A 13 -5.76 -15.21 -2.47
CA CYS A 13 -7.18 -15.04 -2.14
C CYS A 13 -7.67 -16.08 -1.11
N ASP A 14 -7.00 -17.22 -1.01
CA ASP A 14 -7.34 -18.30 -0.07
C ASP A 14 -6.66 -18.13 1.31
N GLY A 15 -5.96 -17.00 1.53
CA GLY A 15 -5.27 -16.67 2.79
C GLY A 15 -4.08 -17.59 3.14
N LEU A 16 -3.66 -18.45 2.21
CA LEU A 16 -2.54 -19.39 2.35
C LEU A 16 -1.18 -18.73 2.09
N ALA A 17 -1.14 -17.66 1.30
CA ALA A 17 0.02 -16.78 1.22
C ALA A 17 0.19 -16.06 2.56
N SER A 18 0.94 -16.69 3.45
CA SER A 18 1.21 -16.16 4.78
C SER A 18 1.76 -14.74 4.67
N ASP A 19 1.09 -13.78 5.31
CA ASP A 19 1.46 -12.36 5.46
C ASP A 19 2.89 -12.09 5.99
N ALA A 20 3.66 -13.12 6.28
CA ALA A 20 4.98 -13.06 6.87
C ALA A 20 6.07 -12.48 5.94
N SER A 21 5.84 -12.38 4.63
CA SER A 21 6.87 -11.92 3.68
C SER A 21 6.66 -10.51 3.13
N CYS A 22 5.50 -9.88 3.39
CA CYS A 22 5.22 -8.54 2.88
C CYS A 22 5.41 -7.47 3.95
N ASP A 23 6.19 -6.45 3.65
CA ASP A 23 6.31 -5.27 4.48
C ASP A 23 5.06 -4.39 4.35
N ARG A 24 4.64 -3.79 5.46
CA ARG A 24 3.41 -3.01 5.56
C ARG A 24 3.71 -1.52 5.57
N GLY A 25 2.90 -0.76 4.86
CA GLY A 25 2.92 0.69 4.89
C GLY A 25 1.53 1.29 4.79
N PHE A 26 1.45 2.61 4.93
CA PHE A 26 0.22 3.38 4.81
C PHE A 26 0.41 4.48 3.78
N VAL A 27 -0.59 4.72 2.95
CA VAL A 27 -0.57 5.78 1.93
C VAL A 27 -1.77 6.69 2.12
N VAL A 28 -1.60 7.99 1.88
CA VAL A 28 -2.72 8.91 1.76
C VAL A 28 -3.20 8.85 0.30
N TRP A 29 -4.25 8.09 0.06
CA TRP A 29 -4.73 7.80 -1.28
C TRP A 29 -5.55 8.95 -1.84
N ARG A 30 -5.06 9.55 -2.92
CA ARG A 30 -5.67 10.69 -3.61
C ARG A 30 -6.66 10.30 -4.70
N ASN A 31 -7.13 9.05 -4.69
CA ASN A 31 -8.05 8.48 -5.69
C ASN A 31 -7.56 8.67 -7.14
N ARG A 32 -6.26 8.49 -7.38
CA ARG A 32 -5.63 8.61 -8.69
C ARG A 32 -5.73 7.29 -9.47
N PRO A 33 -5.74 7.31 -10.81
CA PRO A 33 -5.64 6.09 -11.60
C PRO A 33 -4.33 5.36 -11.31
N THR A 34 -4.39 4.04 -11.19
CA THR A 34 -3.23 3.19 -10.93
C THR A 34 -2.49 2.82 -12.23
N PRO A 35 -1.16 2.65 -12.20
CA PRO A 35 -0.27 2.86 -11.05
C PRO A 35 -0.10 4.35 -10.71
N ALA A 36 -0.02 4.66 -9.42
CA ALA A 36 0.22 6.02 -8.93
C ALA A 36 1.44 6.07 -8.02
N GLU A 37 2.29 7.07 -8.20
CA GLU A 37 3.44 7.30 -7.31
C GLU A 37 3.01 8.09 -6.08
N GLU A 38 3.15 7.49 -4.91
CA GLU A 38 2.75 8.10 -3.64
C GLU A 38 3.78 7.88 -2.53
N TYR A 39 3.69 8.70 -1.48
CA TYR A 39 4.48 8.53 -0.28
C TYR A 39 3.87 7.47 0.63
N VAL A 40 4.68 6.48 0.99
CA VAL A 40 4.31 5.45 1.96
C VAL A 40 4.84 5.84 3.33
N PHE A 41 4.03 5.66 4.36
CA PHE A 41 4.32 5.98 5.76
C PHE A 41 4.39 4.69 6.57
N ARG A 42 5.26 4.67 7.58
CA ARG A 42 5.42 3.48 8.43
C ARG A 42 4.19 3.23 9.29
N THR A 43 3.55 4.30 9.76
CA THR A 43 2.39 4.20 10.65
C THR A 43 1.21 4.97 10.08
N ARG A 44 0.00 4.51 10.40
CA ARG A 44 -1.24 5.23 10.04
C ARG A 44 -1.25 6.66 10.57
N LYS A 45 -0.76 6.84 11.81
CA LYS A 45 -0.68 8.14 12.47
C LYS A 45 0.23 9.13 11.72
N ASP A 46 1.33 8.65 11.14
CA ASP A 46 2.22 9.49 10.33
C ASP A 46 1.54 9.92 9.02
N ALA A 47 0.83 8.99 8.38
CA ALA A 47 0.03 9.29 7.19
C ALA A 47 -1.07 10.31 7.50
N GLU A 48 -1.77 10.17 8.62
CA GLU A 48 -2.80 11.11 9.07
C GLU A 48 -2.23 12.50 9.37
N ARG A 49 -1.09 12.57 10.07
CA ARG A 49 -0.39 13.85 10.34
C ARG A 49 0.01 14.54 9.04
N TRP A 50 0.56 13.79 8.09
CA TRP A 50 0.91 14.33 6.79
C TRP A 50 -0.33 14.78 6.00
N ARG A 51 -1.42 14.01 6.06
CA ARG A 51 -2.70 14.32 5.44
C ARG A 51 -3.24 15.67 5.92
N VAL A 52 -3.29 15.87 7.24
CA VAL A 52 -3.76 17.13 7.85
C VAL A 52 -2.83 18.29 7.49
N ALA A 53 -1.52 18.10 7.59
CA ALA A 53 -0.54 19.14 7.28
C ALA A 53 -0.52 19.56 5.79
N ARG A 54 -1.07 18.73 4.90
CA ARG A 54 -1.23 19.02 3.47
C ARG A 54 -2.65 19.41 3.08
N SER A 55 -3.56 19.56 4.05
CA SER A 55 -4.98 19.86 3.82
C SER A 55 -5.67 18.85 2.88
N LEU A 56 -5.30 17.57 2.99
CA LEU A 56 -5.83 16.46 2.18
C LEU A 56 -6.87 15.64 2.95
N GLU A 57 -7.69 16.28 3.78
CA GLU A 57 -8.61 15.62 4.71
C GLU A 57 -9.69 14.78 4.00
N GLU A 58 -10.01 15.15 2.76
CA GLU A 58 -10.88 14.43 1.82
C GLU A 58 -10.28 13.11 1.30
N CYS A 59 -8.96 12.93 1.43
CA CYS A 59 -8.26 11.71 1.01
C CYS A 59 -8.30 10.64 2.11
N SER A 60 -8.41 9.38 1.70
CA SER A 60 -8.42 8.24 2.61
C SER A 60 -7.01 7.74 2.90
N VAL A 61 -6.75 7.29 4.13
CA VAL A 61 -5.50 6.59 4.47
C VAL A 61 -5.72 5.10 4.26
N LEU A 62 -5.03 4.53 3.28
CA LEU A 62 -5.11 3.12 2.91
C LEU A 62 -3.85 2.38 3.34
N GLU A 63 -4.00 1.08 3.59
CA GLU A 63 -2.88 0.18 3.82
C GLU A 63 -2.32 -0.30 2.47
N VAL A 64 -1.01 -0.39 2.41
CA VAL A 64 -0.29 -0.96 1.28
C VAL A 64 0.65 -2.05 1.75
N ARG A 65 0.84 -3.06 0.91
CA ARG A 65 1.77 -4.15 1.15
C ARG A 65 2.79 -4.24 0.03
N SER A 66 4.04 -4.45 0.39
CA SER A 66 5.11 -4.70 -0.59
C SER A 66 5.81 -6.01 -0.27
N PRO A 67 6.14 -6.85 -1.27
CA PRO A 67 6.98 -8.02 -1.06
C PRO A 67 8.44 -7.65 -0.75
N TYR A 68 8.80 -6.37 -0.89
CA TYR A 68 10.12 -5.85 -0.56
C TYR A 68 10.04 -4.91 0.66
N PRO A 69 11.07 -4.91 1.53
CA PRO A 69 11.09 -4.04 2.69
C PRO A 69 11.19 -2.58 2.29
N PHE A 70 10.38 -1.73 2.92
CA PHE A 70 10.44 -0.29 2.74
C PHE A 70 11.68 0.27 3.45
N ARG A 71 12.37 1.19 2.77
CA ARG A 71 13.41 2.00 3.41
C ARG A 71 12.77 3.23 4.04
N TRP A 72 12.83 3.31 5.36
CA TRP A 72 12.24 4.40 6.12
C TRP A 72 13.23 5.55 6.32
N ARG A 73 12.76 6.77 6.13
CA ARG A 73 13.43 8.01 6.51
C ARG A 73 12.54 8.84 7.42
N THR A 74 13.16 9.56 8.34
CA THR A 74 12.46 10.59 9.11
C THR A 74 12.37 11.86 8.27
N SER A 75 11.17 12.42 8.16
CA SER A 75 10.98 13.71 7.51
C SER A 75 11.63 14.84 8.30
N SER A 76 12.48 15.61 7.63
CA SER A 76 13.08 16.85 8.15
C SER A 76 12.35 18.12 7.66
N GLY A 77 11.28 17.96 6.88
CA GLY A 77 10.56 19.06 6.23
C GLY A 77 9.47 19.72 7.09
N THR A 78 8.45 20.26 6.43
CA THR A 78 7.29 20.96 7.04
C THR A 78 6.56 20.12 8.08
N VAL A 79 6.52 18.79 7.89
CA VAL A 79 6.02 17.85 8.88
C VAL A 79 7.22 17.14 9.47
N ARG A 80 7.55 17.46 10.73
CA ARG A 80 8.67 16.85 11.46
C ARG A 80 8.21 15.58 12.17
N ASP A 81 9.17 14.71 12.47
CA ASP A 81 8.97 13.50 13.28
C ASP A 81 7.94 12.51 12.71
N ILE A 82 7.84 12.42 11.38
CA ILE A 82 7.09 11.38 10.68
C ILE A 82 8.03 10.46 9.91
N GLN A 83 7.72 9.16 9.88
CA GLN A 83 8.48 8.18 9.12
C GLN A 83 7.80 7.89 7.79
N MET A 84 8.51 8.19 6.69
CA MET A 84 8.05 7.96 5.32
C MET A 84 9.08 7.13 4.54
N ALA A 85 8.68 6.56 3.42
CA ALA A 85 9.57 5.87 2.50
C ALA A 85 10.61 6.86 1.95
N ASP A 86 11.83 6.37 1.71
CA ASP A 86 12.92 7.20 1.18
C ASP A 86 12.69 7.65 -0.26
N SER A 87 11.95 6.86 -1.01
CA SER A 87 11.52 7.14 -2.37
C SER A 87 10.00 7.06 -2.52
N LEU A 88 9.48 7.68 -3.58
CA LEU A 88 8.11 7.44 -4.01
C LEU A 88 7.94 5.96 -4.37
N VAL A 89 6.80 5.41 -4.00
CA VAL A 89 6.43 4.03 -4.25
C VAL A 89 5.30 4.02 -5.27
N SER A 90 5.44 3.22 -6.32
CA SER A 90 4.36 2.98 -7.28
C SER A 90 3.33 2.05 -6.64
N ILE A 91 2.13 2.59 -6.43
CA ILE A 91 0.99 1.88 -5.87
C ILE A 91 0.19 1.26 -7.00
N TRP A 92 0.13 -0.07 -6.99
CA TRP A 92 -0.61 -0.91 -7.92
C TRP A 92 -1.92 -1.40 -7.28
N PRO A 93 -2.95 -1.70 -8.07
CA PRO A 93 -4.23 -2.13 -7.53
C PRO A 93 -4.18 -3.57 -7.02
N ASP A 94 -3.32 -4.42 -7.60
CA ASP A 94 -3.29 -5.85 -7.29
C ASP A 94 -1.89 -6.46 -7.50
N HIS A 95 -1.64 -7.61 -6.88
CA HIS A 95 -0.39 -8.39 -6.93
C HIS A 95 -0.10 -9.05 -8.29
N ARG A 96 -1.01 -8.91 -9.26
CA ARG A 96 -0.87 -9.45 -10.63
C ARG A 96 0.20 -8.74 -11.47
N PHE A 97 0.64 -7.55 -11.02
CA PHE A 97 1.65 -6.76 -11.71
C PHE A 97 3.05 -7.03 -11.15
N ALA A 98 4.07 -6.89 -12.00
CA ALA A 98 5.44 -7.27 -11.68
C ALA A 98 5.93 -6.65 -10.36
N SER A 99 6.39 -7.49 -9.45
CA SER A 99 6.95 -7.06 -8.16
C SER A 99 8.30 -6.38 -8.39
N ALA A 100 8.42 -5.10 -8.02
CA ALA A 100 9.68 -4.38 -8.00
C ALA A 100 9.92 -3.77 -6.62
N PRO A 101 11.17 -3.39 -6.28
CA PRO A 101 11.52 -2.87 -4.95
C PRO A 101 10.74 -1.62 -4.51
N ASN A 102 10.25 -0.84 -5.48
CA ASN A 102 9.46 0.37 -5.22
C ASN A 102 7.97 0.17 -5.56
N HIS A 103 7.49 -1.07 -5.58
CA HIS A 103 6.08 -1.39 -5.82
C HIS A 103 5.41 -1.79 -4.52
N ALA A 104 4.21 -1.26 -4.31
CA ALA A 104 3.32 -1.72 -3.27
C ALA A 104 1.91 -1.90 -3.84
N PHE A 105 1.15 -2.77 -3.21
CA PHE A 105 -0.19 -3.13 -3.61
C PHE A 105 -1.17 -2.56 -2.60
N LEU A 106 -2.29 -2.02 -3.07
CA LEU A 106 -3.39 -1.63 -2.20
C LEU A 106 -3.94 -2.89 -1.54
N VAL A 107 -4.06 -2.86 -0.22
CA VAL A 107 -4.89 -3.83 0.49
C VAL A 107 -6.30 -3.32 0.36
N ASP A 108 -7.04 -3.85 -0.62
CA ASP A 108 -8.47 -3.60 -0.70
C ASP A 108 -9.07 -4.03 0.63
N ALA A 109 -9.76 -3.11 1.30
CA ALA A 109 -10.66 -3.44 2.39
C ALA A 109 -11.90 -4.13 1.80
N ALA A 110 -11.70 -5.26 1.13
CA ALA A 110 -12.76 -6.04 0.51
C ALA A 110 -13.09 -7.23 1.42
N ALA A 111 -14.29 -7.11 2.03
CA ALA A 111 -15.10 -8.08 2.76
C ALA A 111 -15.00 -8.03 4.30
#